data_AF-A0AAU6KRS9-F1
#
_entry.id   AF-A0AAU6KRS9-F1
#
_cell.length_a   1.000
_cell.length_b   1.000
_cell.length_c   1.000
_cell.angle_alpha   90.00
_cell.angle_beta   90.00
_cell.angle_gamma   90.00
#
_symmetry.space_group_name_H-M   'P 1'
#
loop_
_entity.id
_entity.type
_entity.pdbx_description
1 polymer ?
#
loop_
_entity_poly.entity_id
_entity_poly.type
_entity_poly.pdbx_seq_one_letter_code
_entity_poly.pdbx_strand_id
1 'polypeptide(L)'
;MTGHDISEQYLKGYALILAEVSATGRRLTREEIESRRTLGEQAADAGHGLRALVSAHLSAARVAWPATPGSVDSTLAAIQQVIDAFAEGYERAQFLAVRKEEAARREFIDDLLYGRSDLGRLAERFGLRLSHAHAVAVAQSTTAYDAGAVVPRQVEQSLIARFGDRNILFTTKDGRMLCVAPGDQDDVLTYFAKQAYAASDGGLVAIGRPQPGPGGVVQSYEEALNTLELAERLELDDPVLRAADLLVYPVLTRDRQAMADLALDALGPLTTARGGPEHLLDTLTAYFDSGCVAAEAARRLSLSVRALTYRLERIHKLTGANPADPAHRYTLQTAVIGARLLNWPAQSL
;
A
#
# COMPACT_ATOMS: atom_id res chain seq x y z
N MET A 1 -1.91 42.56 1.53
CA MET A 1 -0.60 43.25 1.39
C MET A 1 0.46 42.16 1.54
N THR A 2 1.26 41.77 0.55
CA THR A 2 1.97 42.54 -0.49
C THR A 2 2.06 41.72 -1.79
N GLY A 3 1.40 42.19 -2.85
CA GLY A 3 1.52 41.65 -4.22
C GLY A 3 2.64 42.35 -5.01
N HIS A 4 3.79 42.57 -4.39
CA HIS A 4 4.93 43.27 -4.97
C HIS A 4 6.20 42.55 -4.52
N ASP A 5 6.72 41.68 -5.39
CA ASP A 5 8.13 41.64 -5.85
C ASP A 5 8.47 40.32 -6.61
N ILE A 6 7.50 39.71 -7.31
CA ILE A 6 7.70 38.40 -7.97
C ILE A 6 8.48 38.50 -9.29
N SER A 7 8.74 39.70 -9.82
CA SER A 7 8.68 39.84 -11.28
C SER A 7 9.98 40.06 -12.03
N GLU A 8 10.97 40.82 -11.53
CA GLU A 8 12.06 41.27 -12.43
C GLU A 8 13.08 40.17 -12.75
N GLN A 9 13.43 39.33 -11.77
CA GLN A 9 14.49 38.33 -11.97
C GLN A 9 14.10 37.26 -13.01
N TYR A 10 12.82 36.83 -13.02
CA TYR A 10 12.30 35.84 -13.97
C TYR A 10 11.93 36.43 -15.34
N LEU A 11 11.90 37.77 -15.45
CA LEU A 11 11.74 38.49 -16.70
C LEU A 11 13.08 38.98 -17.27
N LYS A 12 14.21 38.68 -16.62
CA LYS A 12 15.53 39.18 -16.99
C LYS A 12 15.85 38.88 -18.47
N GLY A 13 16.18 39.92 -19.22
CA GLY A 13 16.51 39.83 -20.65
C GLY A 13 15.31 39.70 -21.59
N TYR A 14 14.09 39.57 -21.08
CA TYR A 14 12.90 39.35 -21.93
C TYR A 14 12.60 40.54 -22.85
N ALA A 15 12.64 41.77 -22.31
CA ALA A 15 12.39 42.98 -23.10
C ALA A 15 13.42 43.18 -24.23
N LEU A 16 14.70 42.83 -23.98
CA LEU A 16 15.76 42.91 -24.99
C LEU A 16 15.53 41.90 -26.11
N ILE A 17 15.17 40.65 -25.78
CA ILE A 17 14.82 39.62 -26.76
C ILE A 17 13.66 40.08 -27.66
N LEU A 18 12.59 40.62 -27.07
CA LEU A 18 11.44 41.12 -27.85
C LEU A 18 11.82 42.28 -28.77
N ALA A 19 12.64 43.22 -28.29
CA ALA A 19 13.10 44.35 -29.09
C ALA A 19 13.95 43.89 -30.29
N GLU A 20 14.88 42.97 -30.08
CA GLU A 20 15.75 42.43 -31.14
C GLU A 20 14.97 41.59 -32.15
N VAL A 21 14.08 40.71 -31.70
CA VAL A 21 13.22 39.91 -32.57
C VAL A 21 12.33 40.83 -33.41
N SER A 22 11.74 41.86 -32.80
CA SER A 22 10.88 42.78 -33.53
C SER A 22 11.65 43.53 -34.60
N ALA A 23 12.86 44.02 -34.28
CA ALA A 23 13.69 44.76 -35.21
C ALA A 23 14.23 43.91 -36.37
N THR A 24 14.53 42.64 -36.13
CA THR A 24 15.24 41.77 -37.10
C THR A 24 14.34 40.73 -37.77
N GLY A 25 13.18 40.41 -37.19
CA GLY A 25 12.32 39.31 -37.61
C GLY A 25 12.87 37.91 -37.31
N ARG A 26 14.02 37.80 -36.62
CA ARG A 26 14.67 36.52 -36.31
C ARG A 26 13.85 35.68 -35.32
N ARG A 27 14.12 34.38 -35.27
CA ARG A 27 13.63 33.49 -34.20
C ARG A 27 14.55 33.55 -32.98
N LEU A 28 14.07 33.07 -31.83
CA LEU A 28 14.93 32.91 -30.65
C LEU A 28 16.07 31.94 -30.95
N THR A 29 17.25 32.24 -30.40
CA THR A 29 18.37 31.32 -30.43
C THR A 29 18.15 30.18 -29.43
N ARG A 30 18.89 29.09 -29.61
CA ARG A 30 18.87 27.97 -28.66
C ARG A 30 19.25 28.41 -27.24
N GLU A 31 20.17 29.35 -27.11
CA GLU A 31 20.65 29.86 -25.82
C GLU A 31 19.61 30.74 -25.13
N GLU A 32 18.85 31.54 -25.88
CA GLU A 32 17.71 32.32 -25.36
C GLU A 32 16.60 31.40 -24.85
N ILE A 33 16.25 30.37 -25.63
CA ILE A 33 15.26 29.35 -25.24
C ILE A 33 15.70 28.64 -23.95
N GLU A 34 16.96 28.20 -23.88
CA GLU A 34 17.49 27.52 -22.70
C GLU A 34 17.52 28.42 -21.47
N SER A 35 17.84 29.71 -21.65
CA SER A 35 17.76 30.71 -20.58
C SER A 35 16.33 30.85 -20.05
N ARG A 36 15.31 30.84 -20.92
CA ARG A 36 13.90 30.89 -20.49
C ARG A 36 13.52 29.63 -19.70
N ARG A 37 13.94 28.46 -20.18
CA ARG A 37 13.74 27.17 -19.52
C ARG A 37 14.32 27.16 -18.11
N THR A 38 15.57 27.63 -17.97
CA THR A 38 16.27 27.74 -16.66
C THR A 38 15.54 28.68 -15.69
N LEU A 39 15.01 29.82 -16.16
CA LEU A 39 14.23 30.72 -15.31
C LEU A 39 12.89 30.10 -14.88
N GLY A 40 12.28 29.28 -15.74
CA GLY A 40 11.10 28.48 -15.41
C GLY A 40 11.36 27.49 -14.27
N GLU A 41 12.48 26.76 -14.36
CA GLU A 41 12.93 25.83 -13.31
C GLU A 41 13.15 26.56 -11.98
N GLN A 42 13.90 27.66 -11.99
CA GLN A 42 14.16 28.47 -10.78
C GLN A 42 12.89 29.05 -10.16
N ALA A 43 11.90 29.41 -10.98
CA ALA A 43 10.62 29.94 -10.50
C ALA A 43 9.76 28.84 -9.84
N ALA A 44 9.80 27.62 -10.37
CA ALA A 44 9.17 26.46 -9.76
C ALA A 44 9.80 26.12 -8.41
N ASP A 45 11.13 26.10 -8.33
CA ASP A 45 11.87 25.84 -7.08
C ASP A 45 11.61 26.91 -6.00
N ALA A 46 11.35 28.16 -6.41
CA ALA A 46 10.97 29.25 -5.52
C ALA A 46 9.49 29.22 -5.09
N GLY A 47 8.68 28.28 -5.59
CA GLY A 47 7.28 28.10 -5.20
C GLY A 47 6.30 29.12 -5.79
N HIS A 48 6.67 29.83 -6.86
CA HIS A 48 5.79 30.78 -7.52
C HIS A 48 4.75 30.09 -8.40
N GLY A 49 3.49 30.55 -8.39
CA GLY A 49 2.45 29.96 -9.23
C GLY A 49 2.62 30.29 -10.72
N LEU A 50 2.61 29.27 -11.59
CA LEU A 50 2.75 29.40 -13.05
C LEU A 50 1.82 30.46 -13.66
N ARG A 51 0.56 30.52 -13.21
CA ARG A 51 -0.42 31.51 -13.69
C ARG A 51 0.04 32.96 -13.45
N ALA A 52 0.63 33.24 -12.29
CA ALA A 52 1.11 34.59 -11.97
C ALA A 52 2.33 34.95 -12.82
N LEU A 53 3.24 33.99 -13.03
CA LEU A 53 4.44 34.15 -13.86
C LEU A 53 4.10 34.39 -15.34
N VAL A 54 3.12 33.65 -15.90
CA VAL A 54 2.64 33.86 -17.27
C VAL A 54 1.99 35.23 -17.40
N SER A 55 1.17 35.64 -16.42
CA SER A 55 0.58 36.97 -16.39
C SER A 55 1.64 38.09 -16.34
N ALA A 56 2.74 37.88 -15.61
CA ALA A 56 3.86 38.80 -15.56
C ALA A 56 4.58 38.92 -16.91
N HIS A 57 4.84 37.80 -17.61
CA HIS A 57 5.40 37.80 -18.96
C HIS A 57 4.50 38.55 -19.94
N LEU A 58 3.19 38.30 -19.94
CA LEU A 58 2.24 39.01 -20.82
C LEU A 58 2.13 40.51 -20.50
N SER A 59 2.32 40.90 -19.24
CA SER A 59 2.33 42.31 -18.83
C SER A 59 3.63 42.99 -19.29
N ALA A 60 4.77 42.33 -19.12
CA ALA A 60 6.06 42.82 -19.60
C ALA A 60 6.10 42.95 -21.12
N ALA A 61 5.51 42.00 -21.85
CA ALA A 61 5.40 42.06 -23.31
C ALA A 61 4.58 43.25 -23.78
N ARG A 62 3.52 43.63 -23.05
CA ARG A 62 2.71 44.82 -23.33
C ARG A 62 3.49 46.12 -23.13
N VAL A 63 4.32 46.19 -22.08
CA VAL A 63 5.16 47.36 -21.80
C VAL A 63 6.31 47.47 -22.81
N ALA A 64 6.96 46.36 -23.12
CA ALA A 64 8.06 46.27 -24.08
C ALA A 64 7.57 46.19 -25.54
N TRP A 65 6.29 46.43 -25.79
CA TRP A 65 5.72 46.30 -27.13
C TRP A 65 6.40 47.29 -28.08
N PRO A 66 6.83 46.87 -29.28
CA PRO A 66 7.55 47.74 -30.21
C PRO A 66 6.68 48.91 -30.65
N ALA A 67 7.18 50.14 -30.53
CA ALA A 67 6.47 51.34 -30.98
C ALA A 67 6.49 51.52 -32.51
N THR A 68 7.53 50.99 -33.18
CA THR A 68 7.65 50.93 -34.64
C THR A 68 7.38 49.51 -35.12
N PRO A 69 6.53 49.29 -36.14
CA PRO A 69 6.13 47.96 -36.57
C PRO A 69 7.30 47.25 -37.25
N GLY A 70 7.98 46.39 -36.50
CA GLY A 70 8.63 45.22 -37.08
C GLY A 70 7.60 44.17 -37.51
N SER A 71 8.03 42.93 -37.72
CA SER A 71 7.11 41.81 -37.95
C SER A 71 6.33 41.50 -36.67
N VAL A 72 5.03 41.84 -36.65
CA VAL A 72 4.11 41.52 -35.54
C VAL A 72 4.07 40.01 -35.31
N ASP A 73 4.03 39.24 -36.39
CA ASP A 73 4.03 37.77 -36.34
C ASP A 73 5.31 37.23 -35.69
N SER A 74 6.48 37.80 -36.02
CA SER A 74 7.75 37.39 -35.39
C SER A 74 7.77 37.72 -33.90
N THR A 75 7.21 38.86 -33.50
CA THR A 75 7.13 39.29 -32.09
C THR A 75 6.18 38.39 -31.29
N LEU A 76 5.00 38.09 -31.84
CA LEU A 76 4.06 37.15 -31.23
C LEU A 76 4.64 35.74 -31.13
N ALA A 77 5.31 35.26 -32.19
CA ALA A 77 5.99 33.97 -32.18
C ALA A 77 7.11 33.91 -31.11
N ALA A 78 7.83 35.01 -30.87
CA ALA A 78 8.81 35.08 -29.80
C ALA A 78 8.18 35.10 -28.40
N ILE A 79 7.08 35.82 -28.20
CA ILE A 79 6.33 35.77 -26.94
C ILE A 79 5.89 34.34 -26.64
N GLN A 80 5.34 33.65 -27.64
CA GLN A 80 4.96 32.26 -27.53
C GLN A 80 6.16 31.37 -27.19
N GLN A 81 7.27 31.45 -27.93
CA GLN A 81 8.48 30.66 -27.65
C GLN A 81 9.05 30.90 -26.25
N VAL A 82 8.99 32.13 -25.74
CA VAL A 82 9.44 32.44 -24.38
C VAL A 82 8.54 31.80 -23.35
N ILE A 83 7.22 31.94 -23.48
CA ILE A 83 6.25 31.37 -22.53
C ILE A 83 6.31 29.85 -22.56
N ASP A 84 6.38 29.24 -23.75
CA ASP A 84 6.46 27.79 -23.91
C ASP A 84 7.74 27.24 -23.28
N ALA A 85 8.90 27.84 -23.55
CA ALA A 85 10.17 27.41 -22.96
C ALA A 85 10.19 27.60 -21.43
N PHE A 86 9.64 28.71 -20.92
CA PHE A 86 9.53 28.95 -19.49
C PHE A 86 8.59 27.93 -18.81
N ALA A 87 7.42 27.68 -19.39
CA ALA A 87 6.46 26.70 -18.89
C ALA A 87 7.04 25.27 -18.93
N GLU A 88 7.76 24.90 -19.99
CA GLU A 88 8.44 23.60 -20.10
C GLU A 88 9.44 23.38 -18.95
N GLY A 89 10.27 24.39 -18.65
CA GLY A 89 11.21 24.33 -17.52
C GLY A 89 10.50 24.25 -16.17
N TYR A 90 9.45 25.06 -15.98
CA TYR A 90 8.64 25.04 -14.76
C TYR A 90 7.98 23.67 -14.51
N GLU A 91 7.33 23.11 -15.53
CA GLU A 91 6.65 21.81 -15.44
C GLU A 91 7.65 20.68 -15.20
N ARG A 92 8.82 20.72 -15.85
CA ARG A 92 9.90 19.75 -15.64
C ARG A 92 10.40 19.79 -14.20
N ALA A 93 10.66 20.97 -13.64
CA ALA A 93 11.10 21.12 -12.25
C ALA A 93 10.03 20.61 -11.26
N GLN A 94 8.77 20.97 -11.46
CA GLN A 94 7.65 20.44 -10.65
C GLN A 94 7.56 18.92 -10.71
N PHE A 95 7.64 18.33 -11.91
CA PHE A 95 7.62 16.89 -12.09
C PHE A 95 8.79 16.19 -11.39
N LEU A 96 10.01 16.73 -11.53
CA LEU A 96 11.20 16.20 -10.86
C LEU A 96 11.11 16.32 -9.33
N ALA A 97 10.55 17.41 -8.82
CA ALA A 97 10.33 17.62 -7.39
C ALA A 97 9.36 16.57 -6.83
N VAL A 98 8.22 16.33 -7.50
CA VAL A 98 7.25 15.28 -7.12
C VAL A 98 7.93 13.90 -7.12
N ARG A 99 8.66 13.56 -8.18
CA ARG A 99 9.37 12.27 -8.27
C ARG A 99 10.41 12.09 -7.17
N LYS A 100 11.12 13.16 -6.81
CA LYS A 100 12.11 13.15 -5.73
C LYS A 100 11.45 12.96 -4.37
N GLU A 101 10.31 13.59 -4.13
CA GLU A 101 9.52 13.42 -2.90
C GLU A 101 8.99 11.99 -2.78
N GLU A 102 8.44 11.43 -3.86
CA GLU A 102 7.98 10.04 -3.90
C GLU A 102 9.13 9.05 -3.66
N ALA A 103 10.30 9.29 -4.25
CA ALA A 103 11.48 8.45 -4.06
C ALA A 103 11.95 8.50 -2.60
N ALA A 104 12.05 9.69 -2.01
CA ALA A 104 12.42 9.86 -0.61
C ALA A 104 11.41 9.22 0.34
N ARG A 105 10.10 9.30 0.03
CA ARG A 105 9.05 8.62 0.80
C ARG A 105 9.20 7.09 0.74
N ARG A 106 9.46 6.55 -0.45
CA ARG A 106 9.68 5.10 -0.63
C ARG A 106 10.91 4.61 0.10
N GLU A 107 12.04 5.31 -0.04
CA GLU A 107 13.29 5.00 0.68
C GLU A 107 13.09 5.03 2.21
N PHE A 108 12.41 6.08 2.72
CA PHE A 108 12.09 6.16 4.13
C PHE A 108 11.24 4.99 4.64
N ILE A 109 10.25 4.54 3.86
CA ILE A 109 9.43 3.39 4.25
C ILE A 109 10.25 2.10 4.24
N ASP A 110 11.12 1.91 3.25
CA ASP A 110 12.02 0.77 3.25
C ASP A 110 12.93 0.78 4.47
N ASP A 111 13.56 1.91 4.79
CA ASP A 111 14.40 2.05 5.99
C ASP A 111 13.59 1.83 7.28
N LEU A 112 12.36 2.32 7.34
CA LEU A 112 11.43 2.12 8.45
C LEU A 112 11.11 0.64 8.62
N LEU A 113 10.75 -0.06 7.56
CA LEU A 113 10.36 -1.48 7.59
C LEU A 113 11.55 -2.41 7.88
N TYR A 114 12.77 -2.06 7.46
CA TYR A 114 13.98 -2.83 7.76
C TYR A 114 14.66 -2.42 9.08
N GLY A 115 14.04 -1.54 9.87
CA GLY A 115 14.54 -1.12 11.18
C GLY A 115 15.90 -0.43 11.13
N ARG A 116 16.22 0.26 10.02
CA ARG A 116 17.49 0.96 9.86
C ARG A 116 17.51 2.25 10.68
N SER A 117 18.64 2.54 11.31
CA SER A 117 18.78 3.58 12.33
C SER A 117 19.18 4.95 11.73
N ASP A 118 18.19 5.83 11.54
CA ASP A 118 18.20 7.30 11.81
C ASP A 118 16.88 7.94 11.34
N LEU A 119 15.74 7.39 11.79
CA LEU A 119 14.42 7.68 11.22
C LEU A 119 13.75 8.93 11.81
N GLY A 120 14.31 9.54 12.86
CA GLY A 120 13.62 10.54 13.67
C GLY A 120 13.18 11.79 12.89
N ARG A 121 14.11 12.42 12.17
CA ARG A 121 13.80 13.64 11.38
C ARG A 121 12.98 13.35 10.12
N LEU A 122 13.18 12.20 9.49
CA LEU A 122 12.43 11.80 8.30
C LEU A 122 11.00 11.37 8.64
N ALA A 123 10.80 10.76 9.81
CA ALA A 123 9.47 10.35 10.28
C ALA A 123 8.52 11.54 10.42
N GLU A 124 8.95 12.62 11.08
CA GLU A 124 8.12 13.82 11.24
C GLU A 124 7.77 14.47 9.89
N ARG A 125 8.72 14.50 8.94
CA ARG A 125 8.47 15.00 7.57
C ARG A 125 7.35 14.24 6.87
N PHE A 126 7.23 12.94 7.11
CA PHE A 126 6.20 12.08 6.54
C PHE A 126 5.01 11.86 7.49
N GLY A 127 4.87 12.67 8.53
CA GLY A 127 3.75 12.65 9.47
C GLY A 127 3.84 11.61 10.58
N LEU A 128 4.84 10.71 10.59
CA LEU A 128 4.96 9.69 11.63
C LEU A 128 5.57 10.29 12.91
N ARG A 129 4.85 10.14 14.03
CA ARG A 129 5.32 10.57 15.35
C ARG A 129 5.79 9.37 16.14
N LEU A 130 7.06 8.95 16.00
CA LEU A 130 7.61 7.71 16.58
C LEU A 130 7.40 7.51 18.11
N SER A 131 7.00 8.56 18.84
CA SER A 131 6.59 8.49 20.24
C SER A 131 5.19 7.89 20.47
N HIS A 132 4.35 7.83 19.43
CA HIS A 132 2.99 7.32 19.49
C HIS A 132 2.93 5.88 18.97
N ALA A 133 1.86 5.18 19.34
CA ALA A 133 1.55 3.90 18.72
C ALA A 133 1.10 4.11 17.28
N HIS A 134 1.50 3.21 16.39
CA HIS A 134 1.04 3.17 15.01
C HIS A 134 0.52 1.78 14.68
N ALA A 135 -0.46 1.73 13.79
CA ALA A 135 -0.96 0.51 13.20
C ALA A 135 -0.77 0.57 11.68
N VAL A 136 -0.61 -0.61 11.10
CA VAL A 136 -0.35 -0.81 9.67
C VAL A 136 -1.42 -1.73 9.11
N ALA A 137 -2.05 -1.29 8.03
CA ALA A 137 -2.90 -2.12 7.19
C ALA A 137 -2.16 -2.49 5.90
N VAL A 138 -2.28 -3.75 5.49
CA VAL A 138 -1.66 -4.30 4.29
C VAL A 138 -2.75 -4.93 3.43
N ALA A 139 -2.90 -4.44 2.20
CA ALA A 139 -3.81 -5.01 1.22
C ALA A 139 -3.03 -5.84 0.19
N GLN A 140 -3.50 -7.07 -0.04
CA GLN A 140 -2.97 -8.02 -1.01
C GLN A 140 -4.07 -8.37 -2.01
N SER A 141 -3.77 -8.21 -3.30
CA SER A 141 -4.65 -8.62 -4.39
C SER A 141 -4.20 -9.96 -4.98
N THR A 142 -5.10 -10.64 -5.68
CA THR A 142 -4.82 -11.84 -6.48
C THR A 142 -3.82 -11.58 -7.60
N THR A 143 -3.70 -10.32 -8.01
CA THR A 143 -2.62 -9.81 -8.88
C THR A 143 -1.80 -8.76 -8.14
N ALA A 144 -0.47 -8.85 -8.25
CA ALA A 144 0.43 -7.91 -7.60
C ALA A 144 0.20 -6.48 -8.11
N TYR A 145 0.13 -5.52 -7.18
CA TYR A 145 0.01 -4.11 -7.55
C TYR A 145 1.33 -3.55 -8.07
N ASP A 146 1.30 -2.93 -9.24
CA ASP A 146 2.36 -2.01 -9.67
C ASP A 146 2.15 -0.64 -9.00
N ALA A 147 3.22 0.03 -8.57
CA ALA A 147 3.18 1.36 -7.99
C ALA A 147 2.58 2.42 -8.94
N GLY A 148 2.58 2.14 -10.25
CA GLY A 148 1.92 2.96 -11.28
C GLY A 148 0.49 2.54 -11.65
N ALA A 149 -0.06 1.51 -11.02
CA ALA A 149 -1.38 0.99 -11.35
C ALA A 149 -2.51 1.94 -10.92
N VAL A 150 -3.66 1.86 -11.61
CA VAL A 150 -4.83 2.71 -11.35
C VAL A 150 -5.34 2.56 -9.92
N VAL A 151 -5.30 1.33 -9.38
CA VAL A 151 -5.87 0.99 -8.07
C VAL A 151 -5.16 1.69 -6.90
N PRO A 152 -3.82 1.56 -6.70
CA PRO A 152 -3.13 2.31 -5.65
C PRO A 152 -3.37 3.81 -5.69
N ARG A 153 -3.36 4.41 -6.89
CA ARG A 153 -3.61 5.85 -7.06
C ARG A 153 -5.02 6.25 -6.66
N GLN A 154 -6.03 5.45 -7.00
CA GLN A 154 -7.41 5.70 -6.60
C GLN A 154 -7.57 5.61 -5.08
N VAL A 155 -6.97 4.59 -4.44
CA VAL A 155 -7.01 4.42 -2.98
C VAL A 155 -6.31 5.59 -2.27
N GLU A 156 -5.14 6.01 -2.76
CA GLU A 156 -4.41 7.18 -2.23
C GLU A 156 -5.25 8.46 -2.31
N GLN A 157 -5.87 8.72 -3.47
CA GLN A 157 -6.73 9.90 -3.67
C GLN A 157 -7.93 9.89 -2.72
N SER A 158 -8.57 8.74 -2.52
CA SER A 158 -9.66 8.58 -1.56
C SER A 158 -9.22 8.87 -0.13
N LEU A 159 -8.03 8.40 0.27
CA LEU A 159 -7.46 8.67 1.60
C LEU A 159 -7.18 10.16 1.79
N ILE A 160 -6.53 10.82 0.82
CA ILE A 160 -6.21 12.25 0.86
C ILE A 160 -7.50 13.08 0.91
N ALA A 161 -8.50 12.76 0.09
CA ALA A 161 -9.77 13.48 0.07
C ALA A 161 -10.52 13.40 1.41
N ARG A 162 -10.39 12.28 2.14
CA ARG A 162 -11.11 12.05 3.40
C ARG A 162 -10.34 12.48 4.64
N PHE A 163 -9.01 12.40 4.61
CA PHE A 163 -8.13 12.54 5.77
C PHE A 163 -6.90 13.42 5.53
N GLY A 164 -6.84 14.23 4.46
CA GLY A 164 -5.63 14.93 3.99
C GLY A 164 -4.86 15.78 5.01
N ASP A 165 -5.48 16.17 6.13
CA ASP A 165 -4.84 16.88 7.24
C ASP A 165 -4.22 15.95 8.31
N ARG A 166 -4.41 14.64 8.17
CA ARG A 166 -3.94 13.64 9.14
C ARG A 166 -2.58 13.09 8.74
N ASN A 167 -1.85 12.70 9.77
CA ASN A 167 -0.53 12.09 9.71
C ASN A 167 -0.60 10.62 9.25
N ILE A 168 -0.95 10.41 7.98
CA ILE A 168 -1.09 9.08 7.38
C ILE A 168 -0.01 8.87 6.33
N LEU A 169 0.50 7.64 6.23
CA LEU A 169 1.48 7.27 5.21
C LEU A 169 0.91 6.15 4.36
N PHE A 170 0.87 6.36 3.05
CA PHE A 170 0.43 5.39 2.07
C PHE A 170 1.56 5.07 1.09
N THR A 171 1.72 3.79 0.75
CA THR A 171 2.68 3.35 -0.28
C THR A 171 2.29 2.00 -0.87
N THR A 172 3.05 1.57 -1.88
CA THR A 172 3.04 0.22 -2.44
C THR A 172 4.41 -0.43 -2.26
N LYS A 173 4.45 -1.69 -1.80
CA LYS A 173 5.67 -2.49 -1.64
C LYS A 173 5.38 -3.96 -1.90
N ASP A 174 6.28 -4.64 -2.62
CA ASP A 174 6.20 -6.07 -2.93
C ASP A 174 4.83 -6.51 -3.49
N GLY A 175 4.24 -5.68 -4.35
CA GLY A 175 2.92 -5.96 -4.94
C GLY A 175 1.73 -5.75 -3.98
N ARG A 176 1.95 -5.15 -2.80
CA ARG A 176 0.94 -4.88 -1.76
C ARG A 176 0.79 -3.37 -1.53
N MET A 177 -0.40 -2.93 -1.13
CA MET A 177 -0.62 -1.56 -0.66
C MET A 177 -0.49 -1.53 0.86
N LEU A 178 0.18 -0.50 1.39
CA LEU A 178 0.40 -0.31 2.81
C LEU A 178 -0.17 1.05 3.23
N CYS A 179 -0.88 1.05 4.35
CA CYS A 179 -1.34 2.26 5.02
C CYS A 179 -0.89 2.24 6.47
N VAL A 180 -0.14 3.26 6.88
CA VAL A 180 0.30 3.47 8.25
C VAL A 180 -0.49 4.65 8.83
N ALA A 181 -1.08 4.45 10.00
CA ALA A 181 -1.82 5.47 10.71
C ALA A 181 -1.49 5.44 12.21
N PRO A 182 -1.71 6.56 12.93
CA PRO A 182 -1.68 6.57 14.39
C PRO A 182 -2.65 5.53 14.96
N GLY A 183 -2.25 4.90 16.06
CA GLY A 183 -2.97 3.77 16.67
C GLY A 183 -4.36 4.11 17.22
N ASP A 184 -4.64 5.39 17.45
CA ASP A 184 -5.94 5.93 17.85
C ASP A 184 -6.85 6.27 16.65
N GLN A 185 -6.38 6.09 15.41
CA GLN A 185 -7.09 6.42 14.17
C GLN A 185 -7.46 5.16 13.38
N ASP A 186 -8.13 4.21 14.03
CA ASP A 186 -8.61 2.98 13.38
C ASP A 186 -9.59 3.22 12.22
N ASP A 187 -10.26 4.39 12.22
CA ASP A 187 -11.13 4.83 11.13
C ASP A 187 -10.38 4.98 9.79
N VAL A 188 -9.10 5.38 9.83
CA VAL A 188 -8.24 5.48 8.64
C VAL A 188 -7.98 4.11 8.05
N LEU A 189 -7.55 3.15 8.88
CA LEU A 189 -7.19 1.81 8.41
C LEU A 189 -8.41 1.03 7.94
N THR A 190 -9.55 1.19 8.63
CA THR A 190 -10.83 0.62 8.20
C THR A 190 -11.28 1.21 6.87
N TYR A 191 -11.11 2.52 6.67
CA TYR A 191 -11.46 3.16 5.39
C TYR A 191 -10.52 2.71 4.27
N PHE A 192 -9.21 2.65 4.52
CA PHE A 192 -8.24 2.08 3.60
C PHE A 192 -8.63 0.66 3.19
N ALA A 193 -8.96 -0.21 4.15
CA ALA A 193 -9.35 -1.59 3.87
C ALA A 193 -10.58 -1.66 2.96
N LYS A 194 -11.59 -0.83 3.21
CA LYS A 194 -12.79 -0.73 2.36
C LYS A 194 -12.46 -0.26 0.94
N GLN A 195 -11.60 0.75 0.78
CA GLN A 195 -11.22 1.26 -0.54
C GLN A 195 -10.36 0.25 -1.30
N ALA A 196 -9.41 -0.37 -0.62
CA ALA A 196 -8.57 -1.42 -1.19
C ALA A 196 -9.42 -2.59 -1.66
N TYR A 197 -10.31 -3.10 -0.80
CA TYR A 197 -11.23 -4.19 -1.14
C TYR A 197 -12.15 -3.83 -2.31
N ALA A 198 -12.73 -2.63 -2.34
CA ALA A 198 -13.62 -2.23 -3.42
C ALA A 198 -12.89 -2.05 -4.77
N ALA A 199 -11.61 -1.66 -4.73
CA ALA A 199 -10.81 -1.44 -5.93
C ALA A 199 -10.07 -2.72 -6.39
N SER A 200 -9.93 -3.71 -5.52
CA SER A 200 -9.39 -5.04 -5.82
C SER A 200 -10.53 -6.01 -6.05
N ASP A 201 -10.53 -6.77 -7.14
CA ASP A 201 -11.56 -7.78 -7.38
C ASP A 201 -11.39 -9.00 -6.44
N GLY A 202 -11.74 -8.83 -5.15
CA GLY A 202 -11.62 -9.85 -4.11
C GLY A 202 -10.26 -9.94 -3.39
N GLY A 203 -9.51 -8.84 -3.25
CA GLY A 203 -8.29 -8.80 -2.45
C GLY A 203 -8.54 -8.93 -0.94
N LEU A 204 -7.52 -9.38 -0.19
CA LEU A 204 -7.54 -9.48 1.26
C LEU A 204 -6.82 -8.29 1.89
N VAL A 205 -7.33 -7.79 3.02
CA VAL A 205 -6.67 -6.74 3.80
C VAL A 205 -6.45 -7.23 5.23
N ALA A 206 -5.23 -7.11 5.73
CA ALA A 206 -4.90 -7.37 7.12
C ALA A 206 -4.52 -6.09 7.85
N ILE A 207 -4.97 -5.94 9.09
CA ILE A 207 -4.67 -4.80 9.96
C ILE A 207 -3.92 -5.31 11.19
N GLY A 208 -2.67 -4.89 11.34
CA GLY A 208 -1.87 -5.15 12.54
C GLY A 208 -2.35 -4.32 13.73
N ARG A 209 -1.97 -4.72 14.95
CA ARG A 209 -2.37 -3.98 16.15
C ARG A 209 -1.58 -2.68 16.26
N PRO A 210 -2.13 -1.65 16.94
CA PRO A 210 -1.35 -0.51 17.37
C PRO A 210 -0.17 -0.93 18.23
N GLN A 211 1.05 -0.60 17.79
CA GLN A 211 2.28 -0.90 18.52
C GLN A 211 3.04 0.39 18.85
N PRO A 212 3.54 0.55 20.09
CA PRO A 212 4.19 1.77 20.55
C PRO A 212 5.63 1.90 20.07
N GLY A 213 6.12 3.14 20.05
CA GLY A 213 7.53 3.46 19.92
C GLY A 213 8.09 3.34 18.50
N PRO A 214 9.40 3.57 18.33
CA PRO A 214 10.04 3.65 17.02
C PRO A 214 9.94 2.38 16.17
N GLY A 215 9.87 1.21 16.81
CA GLY A 215 9.70 -0.08 16.14
C GLY A 215 8.23 -0.50 15.91
N GLY A 216 7.27 0.29 16.38
CA GLY A 216 5.85 -0.08 16.35
C GLY A 216 5.29 -0.28 14.94
N VAL A 217 5.73 0.54 13.98
CA VAL A 217 5.31 0.37 12.57
C VAL A 217 5.76 -0.99 12.02
N VAL A 218 7.01 -1.39 12.28
CA VAL A 218 7.54 -2.69 11.83
C VAL A 218 6.77 -3.83 12.45
N GLN A 219 6.58 -3.80 13.77
CA GLN A 219 5.87 -4.85 14.47
C GLN A 219 4.41 -4.98 14.01
N SER A 220 3.71 -3.86 13.83
CA SER A 220 2.35 -3.88 13.28
C SER A 220 2.32 -4.35 11.82
N TYR A 221 3.33 -4.03 11.02
CA TYR A 221 3.45 -4.51 9.65
C TYR A 221 3.65 -6.04 9.60
N GLU A 222 4.57 -6.56 10.41
CA GLU A 222 4.79 -8.01 10.56
C GLU A 222 3.52 -8.74 11.03
N GLU A 223 2.78 -8.17 11.99
CA GLU A 223 1.49 -8.72 12.41
C GLU A 223 0.46 -8.79 11.27
N ALA A 224 0.40 -7.76 10.43
CA ALA A 224 -0.47 -7.75 9.25
C ALA A 224 -0.03 -8.80 8.21
N LEU A 225 1.27 -8.94 7.95
CA LEU A 225 1.78 -9.97 7.04
C LEU A 225 1.50 -11.39 7.55
N ASN A 226 1.77 -11.65 8.82
CA ASN A 226 1.47 -12.93 9.45
C ASN A 226 -0.04 -13.23 9.38
N THR A 227 -0.88 -12.21 9.53
CA THR A 227 -2.34 -12.35 9.40
C THR A 227 -2.75 -12.75 7.98
N LEU A 228 -2.14 -12.18 6.94
CA LEU A 228 -2.39 -12.61 5.55
C LEU A 228 -1.94 -14.06 5.31
N GLU A 229 -0.79 -14.47 5.84
CA GLU A 229 -0.33 -15.86 5.74
C GLU A 229 -1.29 -16.83 6.47
N LEU A 230 -1.74 -16.46 7.67
CA LEU A 230 -2.75 -17.23 8.41
C LEU A 230 -4.05 -17.36 7.63
N ALA A 231 -4.50 -16.28 6.99
CA ALA A 231 -5.71 -16.28 6.16
C ALA A 231 -5.64 -17.30 5.04
N GLU A 232 -4.50 -17.34 4.33
CA GLU A 232 -4.26 -18.28 3.24
C GLU A 232 -4.26 -19.73 3.74
N ARG A 233 -3.53 -20.01 4.82
CA ARG A 233 -3.37 -21.38 5.36
C ARG A 233 -4.63 -21.93 6.01
N LEU A 234 -5.43 -21.05 6.60
CA LEU A 234 -6.68 -21.39 7.26
C LEU A 234 -7.92 -21.17 6.38
N GLU A 235 -7.71 -20.75 5.12
CA GLU A 235 -8.78 -20.47 4.16
C GLU A 235 -9.86 -19.57 4.77
N LEU A 236 -9.44 -18.45 5.37
CA LEU A 236 -10.36 -17.49 5.97
C LEU A 236 -11.02 -16.65 4.87
N ASP A 237 -12.34 -16.59 4.88
CA ASP A 237 -13.14 -15.89 3.85
C ASP A 237 -13.38 -14.40 4.15
N ASP A 238 -12.97 -13.91 5.33
CA ASP A 238 -13.20 -12.52 5.71
C ASP A 238 -12.29 -11.58 4.89
N PRO A 239 -12.86 -10.58 4.18
CA PRO A 239 -12.08 -9.71 3.30
C PRO A 239 -11.15 -8.74 4.06
N VAL A 240 -11.46 -8.50 5.33
CA VAL A 240 -10.68 -7.63 6.22
C VAL A 240 -10.43 -8.37 7.52
N LEU A 241 -9.17 -8.66 7.79
CA LEU A 241 -8.72 -9.40 8.95
C LEU A 241 -7.97 -8.47 9.90
N ARG A 242 -8.15 -8.67 11.20
CA ARG A 242 -7.41 -7.93 12.22
C ARG A 242 -6.54 -8.90 13.00
N ALA A 243 -5.27 -8.56 13.15
CA ALA A 243 -4.33 -9.35 13.93
C ALA A 243 -4.79 -9.55 15.38
N ALA A 244 -5.52 -8.57 15.94
CA ALA A 244 -6.12 -8.65 17.27
C ALA A 244 -7.08 -9.83 17.45
N ASP A 245 -7.78 -10.23 16.38
CA ASP A 245 -8.80 -11.29 16.42
C ASP A 245 -8.18 -12.69 16.24
N LEU A 246 -6.89 -12.75 15.84
CA LEU A 246 -6.19 -13.97 15.45
C LEU A 246 -5.00 -14.29 16.35
N LEU A 247 -4.88 -13.64 17.52
CA LEU A 247 -3.72 -13.76 18.42
C LEU A 247 -3.45 -15.16 18.96
N VAL A 248 -4.44 -16.06 18.92
CA VAL A 248 -4.25 -17.46 19.33
C VAL A 248 -3.31 -18.20 18.39
N TYR A 249 -3.34 -17.93 17.09
CA TYR A 249 -2.55 -18.68 16.11
C TYR A 249 -1.04 -18.44 16.23
N PRO A 250 -0.55 -17.19 16.35
CA PRO A 250 0.87 -16.94 16.64
C PRO A 250 1.35 -17.57 17.95
N VAL A 251 0.47 -17.71 18.95
CA VAL A 251 0.81 -18.41 20.20
C VAL A 251 0.99 -19.89 19.95
N LEU A 252 0.09 -20.51 19.18
CA LEU A 252 0.15 -21.93 18.82
C LEU A 252 1.41 -22.25 17.98
N THR A 253 1.79 -21.38 17.06
CA THR A 253 2.92 -21.63 16.15
C THR A 253 4.28 -21.15 16.68
N ARG A 254 4.32 -20.56 17.88
CA ARG A 254 5.56 -20.07 18.49
C ARG A 254 6.57 -21.20 18.72
N ASP A 255 6.08 -22.38 19.10
CA ASP A 255 6.86 -23.62 19.15
C ASP A 255 6.44 -24.52 17.99
N ARG A 256 7.07 -24.28 16.83
CA ARG A 256 6.77 -25.01 15.59
C ARG A 256 7.00 -26.51 15.75
N GLN A 257 8.02 -26.92 16.51
CA GLN A 257 8.34 -28.34 16.72
C GLN A 257 7.28 -28.99 17.60
N ALA A 258 6.90 -28.37 18.73
CA ALA A 258 5.85 -28.91 19.57
C ALA A 258 4.51 -29.01 18.83
N MET A 259 4.21 -28.06 17.94
CA MET A 259 3.02 -28.12 17.09
C MET A 259 3.09 -29.25 16.05
N ALA A 260 4.27 -29.48 15.46
CA ALA A 260 4.50 -30.59 14.55
C ALA A 260 4.36 -31.95 15.27
N ASP A 261 4.95 -32.09 16.45
CA ASP A 261 4.85 -33.30 17.27
C ASP A 261 3.39 -33.59 17.65
N LEU A 262 2.63 -32.57 18.06
CA LEU A 262 1.19 -32.68 18.33
C LEU A 262 0.42 -33.14 17.09
N ALA A 263 0.69 -32.55 15.93
CA ALA A 263 0.01 -32.91 14.68
C ALA A 263 0.33 -34.36 14.28
N LEU A 264 1.60 -34.77 14.36
CA LEU A 264 2.03 -36.13 14.01
C LEU A 264 1.49 -37.18 14.99
N ASP A 265 1.48 -36.89 16.29
CA ASP A 265 0.94 -37.81 17.31
C ASP A 265 -0.57 -38.01 17.13
N ALA A 266 -1.32 -36.90 17.01
CA ALA A 266 -2.78 -36.95 16.95
C ALA A 266 -3.34 -37.37 15.57
N LEU A 267 -2.69 -36.97 14.47
CA LEU A 267 -3.19 -37.13 13.10
C LEU A 267 -2.34 -38.06 12.24
N GLY A 268 -1.09 -38.35 12.63
CA GLY A 268 -0.21 -39.28 11.93
C GLY A 268 -0.84 -40.65 11.65
N PRO A 269 -1.64 -41.26 12.56
CA PRO A 269 -2.33 -42.50 12.27
C PRO A 269 -3.28 -42.46 11.06
N LEU A 270 -3.78 -41.28 10.68
CA LEU A 270 -4.64 -41.09 9.50
C LEU A 270 -3.90 -41.41 8.18
N THR A 271 -2.57 -41.34 8.17
CA THR A 271 -1.75 -41.71 7.00
C THR A 271 -1.91 -43.18 6.60
N THR A 272 -2.32 -44.04 7.55
CA THR A 272 -2.59 -45.46 7.30
C THR A 272 -3.95 -45.72 6.64
N ALA A 273 -4.78 -44.68 6.49
CA ALA A 273 -6.07 -44.78 5.82
C ALA A 273 -5.90 -45.09 4.33
N ARG A 274 -6.81 -45.91 3.78
CA ARG A 274 -6.85 -46.17 2.35
C ARG A 274 -7.17 -44.87 1.61
N GLY A 275 -6.26 -44.45 0.72
CA GLY A 275 -6.40 -43.20 -0.03
C GLY A 275 -5.81 -41.97 0.67
N GLY A 276 -4.99 -42.16 1.71
CA GLY A 276 -4.27 -41.06 2.38
C GLY A 276 -5.09 -40.35 3.46
N PRO A 277 -4.45 -39.45 4.23
CA PRO A 277 -5.08 -38.72 5.34
C PRO A 277 -6.00 -37.57 4.87
N GLU A 278 -5.87 -37.08 3.64
CA GLU A 278 -6.45 -35.81 3.16
C GLU A 278 -7.97 -35.74 3.39
N HIS A 279 -8.73 -36.70 2.87
CA HIS A 279 -10.18 -36.71 2.99
C HIS A 279 -10.70 -36.82 4.44
N LEU A 280 -9.89 -37.36 5.36
CA LEU A 280 -10.21 -37.43 6.78
C LEU A 280 -9.89 -36.12 7.50
N LEU A 281 -8.82 -35.43 7.08
CA LEU A 281 -8.52 -34.07 7.53
C LEU A 281 -9.59 -33.09 7.06
N ASP A 282 -10.03 -33.16 5.81
CA ASP A 282 -11.16 -32.37 5.29
C ASP A 282 -12.43 -32.60 6.13
N THR A 283 -12.64 -33.85 6.55
CA THR A 283 -13.76 -34.22 7.42
C THR A 283 -13.65 -33.57 8.80
N LEU A 284 -12.47 -33.58 9.41
CA LEU A 284 -12.24 -32.95 10.72
C LEU A 284 -12.37 -31.41 10.63
N THR A 285 -11.74 -30.80 9.63
CA THR A 285 -11.82 -29.35 9.36
C THR A 285 -13.28 -28.92 9.21
N ALA A 286 -14.02 -29.51 8.28
CA ALA A 286 -15.42 -29.17 8.07
C ALA A 286 -16.28 -29.44 9.32
N TYR A 287 -15.98 -30.49 10.09
CA TYR A 287 -16.69 -30.79 11.32
C TYR A 287 -16.46 -29.73 12.39
N PHE A 288 -15.22 -29.29 12.62
CA PHE A 288 -14.88 -28.27 13.61
C PHE A 288 -15.39 -26.89 13.19
N ASP A 289 -15.25 -26.51 11.91
CA ASP A 289 -15.73 -25.22 11.37
C ASP A 289 -17.26 -25.10 11.37
N SER A 290 -17.95 -26.24 11.47
CA SER A 290 -19.42 -26.32 11.60
C SER A 290 -19.87 -26.34 13.07
N GLY A 291 -18.99 -26.00 14.02
CA GLY A 291 -19.29 -26.06 15.45
C GLY A 291 -19.58 -27.49 15.95
N CYS A 292 -18.95 -28.49 15.32
CA CYS A 292 -19.16 -29.92 15.61
C CYS A 292 -20.58 -30.43 15.27
N VAL A 293 -21.29 -29.74 14.36
CA VAL A 293 -22.61 -30.17 13.86
C VAL A 293 -22.44 -31.04 12.61
N ALA A 294 -22.64 -32.35 12.77
CA ALA A 294 -22.45 -33.33 11.69
C ALA A 294 -23.33 -33.06 10.45
N ALA A 295 -24.57 -32.59 10.63
CA ALA A 295 -25.43 -32.30 9.49
C ALA A 295 -24.90 -31.14 8.63
N GLU A 296 -24.37 -30.10 9.26
CA GLU A 296 -23.82 -28.93 8.59
C GLU A 296 -22.49 -29.25 7.91
N ALA A 297 -21.61 -30.00 8.58
CA ALA A 297 -20.35 -30.45 8.00
C ALA A 297 -20.57 -31.38 6.80
N ALA A 298 -21.56 -32.27 6.86
CA ALA A 298 -21.94 -33.13 5.74
C ALA A 298 -22.44 -32.31 4.55
N ARG A 299 -23.25 -31.28 4.79
CA ARG A 299 -23.72 -30.34 3.77
C ARG A 299 -22.56 -29.62 3.08
N ARG A 300 -21.59 -29.09 3.85
CA ARG A 300 -20.40 -28.41 3.32
C ARG A 300 -19.56 -29.34 2.43
N LEU A 301 -19.39 -30.60 2.84
CA LEU A 301 -18.63 -31.60 2.08
C LEU A 301 -19.45 -32.29 0.97
N SER A 302 -20.70 -31.89 0.73
CA SER A 302 -21.62 -32.56 -0.21
C SER A 302 -21.77 -34.07 0.06
N LEU A 303 -21.80 -34.47 1.33
CA LEU A 303 -21.97 -35.84 1.79
C LEU A 303 -23.35 -36.05 2.45
N SER A 304 -23.78 -37.30 2.55
CA SER A 304 -24.86 -37.66 3.48
C SER A 304 -24.36 -37.60 4.93
N VAL A 305 -25.24 -37.28 5.88
CA VAL A 305 -24.91 -37.28 7.32
C VAL A 305 -24.34 -38.63 7.75
N ARG A 306 -24.90 -39.74 7.24
CA ARG A 306 -24.41 -41.10 7.52
C ARG A 306 -22.98 -41.31 7.04
N ALA A 307 -22.63 -40.81 5.85
CA ALA A 307 -21.27 -40.91 5.32
C ALA A 307 -20.27 -40.09 6.16
N LEU A 308 -20.67 -38.90 6.62
CA LEU A 308 -19.84 -38.11 7.54
C LEU A 308 -19.65 -38.82 8.88
N THR A 309 -20.72 -39.32 9.50
CA THR A 309 -20.64 -40.08 10.76
C THR A 309 -19.72 -41.29 10.62
N TYR A 310 -19.81 -42.02 9.52
CA TYR A 310 -18.90 -43.12 9.22
C TYR A 310 -17.43 -42.68 9.13
N ARG A 311 -17.14 -41.54 8.49
CA ARG A 311 -15.78 -40.99 8.44
C ARG A 311 -15.28 -40.58 9.83
N LEU A 312 -16.11 -39.95 10.66
CA LEU A 312 -15.76 -39.60 12.04
C LEU A 312 -15.49 -40.84 12.91
N GLU A 313 -16.31 -41.89 12.78
CA GLU A 313 -16.04 -43.18 13.43
C GLU A 313 -14.75 -43.83 12.95
N ARG A 314 -14.44 -43.70 11.65
CA ARG A 314 -13.18 -44.20 11.08
C ARG A 314 -11.99 -43.44 11.63
N ILE A 315 -12.06 -42.12 11.74
CA ILE A 315 -11.04 -41.28 12.39
C ILE A 315 -10.81 -41.78 13.81
N HIS A 316 -11.88 -41.95 14.60
CA HIS A 316 -11.78 -42.47 15.96
C HIS A 316 -11.09 -43.84 16.04
N LYS A 317 -11.42 -44.78 15.13
CA LYS A 317 -10.77 -46.10 15.08
C LYS A 317 -9.28 -46.04 14.73
N LEU A 318 -8.86 -45.05 13.95
CA LEU A 318 -7.47 -44.90 13.52
C LEU A 318 -6.62 -44.17 14.56
N THR A 319 -7.15 -43.09 15.14
CA THR A 319 -6.41 -42.21 16.06
C THR A 319 -6.60 -42.58 17.53
N GLY A 320 -7.63 -43.37 17.87
CA GLY A 320 -8.06 -43.60 19.25
C GLY A 320 -8.81 -42.42 19.87
N ALA A 321 -8.77 -41.24 19.26
CA ALA A 321 -9.39 -40.02 19.75
C ALA A 321 -10.76 -39.80 19.10
N ASN A 322 -11.81 -39.58 19.91
CA ASN A 322 -13.17 -39.38 19.40
C ASN A 322 -13.44 -37.88 19.13
N PRO A 323 -13.65 -37.43 17.88
CA PRO A 323 -13.89 -36.01 17.58
C PRO A 323 -15.14 -35.42 18.27
N ALA A 324 -16.13 -36.25 18.59
CA ALA A 324 -17.35 -35.83 19.27
C ALA A 324 -17.17 -35.67 20.79
N ASP A 325 -16.15 -36.31 21.38
CA ASP A 325 -15.86 -36.25 22.80
C ASP A 325 -15.11 -34.94 23.15
N PRO A 326 -15.66 -34.08 24.03
CA PRO A 326 -15.02 -32.83 24.42
C PRO A 326 -13.57 -32.97 24.90
N ALA A 327 -13.22 -34.06 25.58
CA ALA A 327 -11.87 -34.27 26.10
C ALA A 327 -10.83 -34.48 24.99
N HIS A 328 -11.20 -35.24 23.95
CA HIS A 328 -10.35 -35.50 22.80
C HIS A 328 -10.38 -34.36 21.76
N ARG A 329 -11.53 -33.67 21.68
CA ARG A 329 -11.81 -32.66 20.67
C ARG A 329 -10.78 -31.53 20.67
N TYR A 330 -10.44 -30.99 21.84
CA TYR A 330 -9.51 -29.86 21.92
C TYR A 330 -8.16 -30.22 21.31
N THR A 331 -7.62 -31.40 21.62
CA THR A 331 -6.36 -31.90 21.08
C THR A 331 -6.45 -32.09 19.57
N LEU A 332 -7.50 -32.77 19.08
CA LEU A 332 -7.70 -33.03 17.65
C LEU A 332 -7.88 -31.73 16.85
N GLN A 333 -8.69 -30.80 17.35
CA GLN A 333 -8.92 -29.50 16.70
C GLN A 333 -7.63 -28.68 16.65
N THR A 334 -6.89 -28.62 17.75
CA THR A 334 -5.58 -27.95 17.79
C THR A 334 -4.59 -28.59 16.82
N ALA A 335 -4.54 -29.92 16.76
CA ALA A 335 -3.69 -30.65 15.82
C ALA A 335 -4.08 -30.39 14.36
N VAL A 336 -5.38 -30.29 14.04
CA VAL A 336 -5.85 -29.96 12.69
C VAL A 336 -5.47 -28.54 12.30
N ILE A 337 -5.64 -27.57 13.21
CA ILE A 337 -5.16 -26.19 13.01
C ILE A 337 -3.64 -26.20 12.78
N GLY A 338 -2.88 -26.90 13.63
CA GLY A 338 -1.44 -27.07 13.49
C GLY A 338 -1.03 -27.66 12.15
N ALA A 339 -1.68 -28.74 11.71
CA ALA A 339 -1.43 -29.37 10.41
C ALA A 339 -1.62 -28.39 9.25
N ARG A 340 -2.71 -27.62 9.24
CA ARG A 340 -2.96 -26.58 8.22
C ARG A 340 -1.90 -25.46 8.28
N LEU A 341 -1.60 -24.97 9.49
CA LEU A 341 -0.55 -23.99 9.75
C LEU A 341 0.87 -24.50 9.51
N LEU A 342 1.06 -25.79 9.26
CA LEU A 342 2.34 -26.38 8.88
C LEU A 342 2.31 -26.98 7.47
N ASN A 343 1.19 -26.86 6.76
CA ASN A 343 0.95 -27.37 5.42
C ASN A 343 1.12 -28.90 5.30
N TRP A 344 0.81 -29.63 6.37
CA TRP A 344 0.78 -31.10 6.38
C TRP A 344 -0.60 -31.58 5.91
N PRO A 345 -0.70 -32.63 5.07
CA PRO A 345 0.34 -33.59 4.67
C PRO A 345 1.14 -33.21 3.41
N ALA A 346 0.84 -32.08 2.77
CA ALA A 346 1.51 -31.67 1.53
C ALA A 346 3.02 -31.39 1.71
N GLN A 347 3.41 -30.94 2.90
CA GLN A 347 4.78 -30.83 3.38
C GLN A 347 4.98 -31.80 4.54
N SER A 348 6.10 -32.53 4.50
CA SER A 348 6.55 -33.31 5.66
C SER A 348 6.91 -32.37 6.81
N LEU A 349 6.49 -32.74 8.01
CA LEU A 349 6.76 -32.00 9.25
C LEU A 349 8.16 -32.26 9.80
#